data_AF-I1ZMR7-F1
#
_entry.id   AF-I1ZMR7-F1
#
_cell.length_a   1.000
_cell.length_b   1.000
_cell.length_c   1.000
_cell.angle_alpha   90.00
_cell.angle_beta   90.00
_cell.angle_gamma   90.00
#
_symmetry.space_group_name_H-M   'P 1'
#
loop_
_entity.id
_entity.type
_entity.pdbx_description
1 polymer ?
#
loop_
_entity_poly.entity_id
_entity_poly.type
_entity_poly.pdbx_seq_one_letter_code
_entity_poly.pdbx_strand_id
1 'polypeptide(L)'
;MSFKYDSANKVFLQRDVYLYADDQEVEGSDFLKRLAAYGKDRTWLKKQSKKVAEQYILGTWFKNGSSRYSLKNLGNMKIEYNKLIEE
;
A
#
# COMPACT_ATOMS: atom_id res chain seq x y z
N MET A 1 -5.36 -5.32 2.45
CA MET A 1 -4.06 -4.63 2.39
C MET A 1 -3.75 -4.03 3.74
N SER A 2 -2.55 -4.24 4.28
CA SER A 2 -2.12 -3.67 5.56
C SER A 2 -0.86 -2.80 5.37
N PHE A 3 -0.73 -1.77 6.20
CA PHE A 3 0.43 -0.88 6.22
C PHE A 3 1.00 -0.81 7.63
N LYS A 4 2.31 -0.76 7.75
CA LYS A 4 3.04 -0.66 9.02
C LYS A 4 4.14 0.38 8.90
N TYR A 5 4.34 1.15 9.97
CA TYR A 5 5.53 1.98 10.11
C TYR A 5 6.56 1.26 10.97
N ASP A 6 7.73 1.00 10.41
CA ASP A 6 8.92 0.55 11.13
C ASP A 6 9.77 1.76 11.51
N SER A 7 9.73 2.14 12.78
CA SER A 7 10.45 3.30 13.30
C SER A 7 11.96 3.10 13.39
N ALA A 8 12.44 1.87 13.53
CA ALA A 8 13.88 1.58 13.61
C ALA A 8 14.55 1.80 12.26
N ASN A 9 13.90 1.33 11.19
CA ASN A 9 14.39 1.45 9.82
C ASN A 9 13.86 2.71 9.11
N LYS A 10 12.90 3.42 9.72
CA LYS A 10 12.21 4.59 9.15
C LYS A 10 11.52 4.25 7.81
N VAL A 11 10.82 3.12 7.76
CA VAL A 11 10.13 2.65 6.56
C VAL A 11 8.63 2.56 6.82
N PHE A 12 7.83 3.17 5.94
CA PHE A 12 6.39 2.94 5.86
C PHE A 12 6.14 1.85 4.81
N LEU A 13 5.86 0.63 5.28
CA LEU A 13 5.76 -0.56 4.45
C LEU A 13 4.31 -0.99 4.24
N GLN A 14 3.96 -1.42 3.03
CA GLN A 14 2.79 -2.22 2.78
C GLN A 14 3.11 -3.69 3.06
N ARG A 15 2.59 -4.22 4.16
CA ARG A 15 2.98 -5.54 4.66
C ARG A 15 2.22 -6.64 3.92
N ASP A 16 0.89 -6.65 4.03
CA ASP A 16 0.05 -7.74 3.54
C ASP A 16 -0.85 -7.26 2.41
N VAL A 17 -1.01 -8.08 1.37
CA VAL A 17 -1.88 -7.79 0.22
C VAL A 17 -2.62 -9.08 -0.15
N TYR A 18 -3.83 -9.20 0.39
CA TYR A 18 -4.73 -10.31 0.15
C TYR A 18 -6.14 -9.81 -0.21
N LEU A 19 -6.92 -10.71 -0.79
CA LEU A 19 -8.37 -10.60 -0.92
C LEU A 19 -9.01 -11.58 0.06
N TYR A 20 -9.90 -11.07 0.92
CA TYR A 20 -10.76 -11.95 1.71
C TYR A 20 -12.02 -12.26 0.89
N ALA A 21 -12.20 -13.52 0.50
CA ALA A 21 -13.33 -13.99 -0.27
C ALA A 21 -13.60 -15.47 0.06
N ASP A 22 -14.86 -15.88 0.03
CA ASP A 22 -15.27 -17.26 0.34
C ASP A 22 -14.74 -17.74 1.72
N ASP A 23 -14.78 -16.86 2.72
CA ASP A 23 -14.26 -17.05 4.09
C ASP A 23 -12.75 -17.39 4.17
N GLN A 24 -11.99 -17.07 3.11
CA GLN A 24 -10.56 -17.36 3.02
C GLN A 24 -9.75 -16.13 2.57
N GLU A 25 -8.52 -16.05 3.07
CA GLU A 25 -7.52 -15.13 2.54
C GLU A 25 -6.91 -15.72 1.26
N VAL A 26 -6.99 -14.97 0.17
CA VAL A 26 -6.39 -15.31 -1.11
C VAL A 26 -5.24 -14.35 -1.39
N GLU A 27 -4.06 -14.91 -1.65
CA GLU A 27 -2.81 -14.15 -1.83
C GLU A 27 -2.16 -14.43 -3.19
N GLY A 28 -1.10 -13.69 -3.49
CA GLY A 28 -0.21 -13.97 -4.62
C GLY A 28 -0.92 -13.97 -5.98
N SER A 29 -0.59 -14.97 -6.81
CA SER A 29 -1.11 -15.09 -8.18
C SER A 29 -2.61 -15.38 -8.22
N ASP A 30 -3.15 -16.13 -7.26
CA ASP A 30 -4.58 -16.43 -7.20
C ASP A 30 -5.41 -15.22 -6.80
N PHE A 31 -4.86 -14.34 -5.95
CA PHE A 31 -5.46 -13.04 -5.71
C PHE A 31 -5.56 -12.24 -7.01
N LEU A 32 -4.48 -12.16 -7.81
CA LEU A 32 -4.51 -11.43 -9.08
C LEU A 32 -5.51 -12.02 -10.09
N LYS A 33 -5.65 -13.34 -10.15
CA LYS A 33 -6.67 -14.00 -11.00
C LYS A 33 -8.09 -13.63 -10.57
N ARG A 34 -8.38 -13.67 -9.26
CA ARG A 34 -9.70 -13.27 -8.74
C ARG A 34 -9.95 -11.79 -9.00
N LEU A 35 -8.95 -10.94 -8.81
CA LEU A 35 -9.05 -9.52 -9.09
C LEU A 35 -9.37 -9.24 -10.58
N ALA A 36 -8.73 -9.99 -11.49
CA ALA A 36 -8.98 -9.90 -12.92
C ALA A 36 -10.41 -10.29 -13.31
N ALA A 37 -11.04 -11.24 -12.60
CA ALA A 37 -12.46 -11.56 -12.80
C ALA A 37 -13.40 -10.37 -12.54
N TYR A 38 -12.95 -9.38 -11.77
CA TYR A 38 -13.66 -8.12 -11.55
C TYR A 38 -13.20 -6.97 -12.46
N GLY A 39 -12.49 -7.27 -13.56
CA GLY A 39 -11.96 -6.28 -14.50
C GLY A 39 -10.83 -5.43 -13.94
N LYS A 40 -10.11 -5.91 -12.92
CA LYS A 40 -9.06 -5.17 -12.22
C LYS A 40 -7.73 -5.91 -12.35
N ASP A 41 -6.76 -5.26 -12.98
CA ASP A 41 -5.43 -5.81 -13.21
C ASP A 41 -4.43 -5.38 -12.12
N ARG A 42 -3.18 -5.85 -12.23
CA ARG A 42 -2.10 -5.44 -11.32
C ARG A 42 -1.86 -3.93 -11.36
N THR A 43 -2.03 -3.28 -12.52
CA THR A 43 -1.91 -1.82 -12.66
C THR A 43 -2.94 -1.10 -11.80
N TRP A 44 -4.19 -1.57 -11.79
CA TRP A 44 -5.24 -1.04 -10.94
C TRP A 44 -4.89 -1.22 -9.45
N LEU A 45 -4.41 -2.40 -9.06
CA LEU A 45 -4.01 -2.69 -7.68
C LEU A 45 -2.87 -1.77 -7.21
N LYS A 46 -1.88 -1.53 -8.07
CA LYS A 46 -0.77 -0.60 -7.82
C LYS A 46 -1.27 0.82 -7.59
N LYS A 47 -2.18 1.31 -8.45
CA LYS A 47 -2.80 2.63 -8.29
C LYS A 47 -3.58 2.75 -6.98
N GLN A 48 -4.35 1.73 -6.60
CA GLN A 48 -5.09 1.76 -5.33
C GLN A 48 -4.16 1.73 -4.12
N SER A 49 -3.12 0.88 -4.14
CA SER A 49 -2.15 0.79 -3.05
C SER A 49 -1.44 2.12 -2.82
N LYS A 50 -0.99 2.78 -3.90
CA LYS A 50 -0.39 4.12 -3.83
C LYS A 50 -1.38 5.16 -3.33
N LYS A 51 -2.63 5.14 -3.82
CA LYS A 51 -3.66 6.09 -3.38
C LYS A 51 -3.91 5.99 -1.87
N VAL A 52 -4.06 4.78 -1.35
CA VAL A 52 -4.29 4.54 0.08
C VAL A 52 -3.08 5.00 0.90
N ALA A 53 -1.87 4.58 0.53
CA ALA A 53 -0.66 4.93 1.26
C ALA A 53 -0.38 6.45 1.23
N GLU A 54 -0.29 7.03 0.04
CA GLU A 54 0.24 8.36 -0.18
C GLU A 54 -0.78 9.46 0.10
N GLN A 55 -2.04 9.25 -0.27
CA GLN A 55 -3.07 10.28 -0.12
C GLN A 55 -3.83 10.11 1.19
N TYR A 56 -4.35 8.90 1.45
CA TYR A 56 -5.27 8.72 2.57
C TYR A 56 -4.56 8.62 3.91
N ILE A 57 -3.45 7.87 3.98
CA ILE A 57 -2.69 7.71 5.22
C ILE A 57 -1.69 8.86 5.37
N LEU A 58 -0.67 8.91 4.50
CA LEU A 58 0.42 9.87 4.63
C LEU A 58 -0.04 11.30 4.36
N GLY A 59 -0.87 11.53 3.35
CA GLY A 59 -1.41 12.86 3.06
C GLY A 59 -2.19 13.45 4.24
N THR A 60 -3.05 12.66 4.88
CA THR A 60 -3.74 13.07 6.12
C THR A 60 -2.76 13.35 7.25
N TRP A 61 -1.75 12.49 7.45
CA TRP A 61 -0.74 12.69 8.48
C TRP A 61 0.11 13.95 8.27
N PHE A 62 0.54 14.22 7.04
CA PHE A 62 1.28 15.44 6.70
C PHE A 62 0.45 16.69 6.98
N LYS A 63 -0.83 16.67 6.61
CA LYS A 63 -1.74 17.81 6.83
C LYS A 63 -1.96 18.10 8.31
N ASN A 64 -2.16 17.06 9.12
CA ASN A 64 -2.68 17.23 10.49
C ASN A 64 -1.63 17.04 11.60
N GLY A 65 -0.58 16.25 11.35
CA GLY A 65 0.37 15.83 12.39
C GLY A 65 1.84 16.13 12.08
N SER A 66 2.18 16.45 10.82
CA SER A 66 3.57 16.71 10.45
C SER A 66 3.72 17.57 9.20
N SER A 67 3.36 18.85 9.31
CA SER A 67 3.36 19.82 8.21
C SER A 67 4.74 20.05 7.56
N ARG A 68 5.82 19.63 8.22
CA ARG A 68 7.20 19.67 7.69
C ARG A 68 7.48 18.59 6.63
N TYR A 69 6.65 17.57 6.51
CA TYR A 69 6.80 16.50 5.52
C TYR A 69 5.76 16.59 4.42
N SER A 70 6.10 16.00 3.28
CA SER A 70 5.19 15.80 2.15
C SER A 70 5.66 14.60 1.33
N LEU A 71 4.89 14.20 0.32
CA LEU A 71 5.35 13.19 -0.65
C LEU A 71 6.63 13.62 -1.40
N LYS A 72 6.90 14.93 -1.49
CA LYS A 72 8.13 15.48 -2.07
C LYS A 72 9.28 15.59 -1.05
N ASN A 73 8.97 15.50 0.25
CA ASN A 73 9.95 15.60 1.33
C ASN A 73 9.56 14.65 2.48
N LEU A 74 10.02 13.39 2.38
CA LEU A 74 9.83 12.38 3.42
C LEU A 74 10.89 12.45 4.53
N GLY A 75 11.85 13.38 4.42
CA GLY A 75 13.05 13.37 5.25
C GLY A 75 13.81 12.06 5.09
N ASN A 76 14.08 11.38 6.21
CA ASN A 76 14.78 10.09 6.22
C ASN A 76 13.85 8.88 6.03
N MET A 77 12.54 9.10 5.91
CA MET A 77 11.57 8.00 5.75
C MET A 77 11.52 7.52 4.30
N LYS A 78 11.29 6.21 4.11
CA LYS A 78 11.00 5.61 2.81
C LYS A 78 9.63 4.95 2.79
N ILE A 79 9.06 4.81 1.60
CA ILE A 79 7.81 4.07 1.37
C ILE A 79 8.17 2.81 0.58
N GLU A 80 7.74 1.65 1.06
CA GLU A 80 7.96 0.36 0.41
C GLU A 80 6.63 -0.35 0.19
N TYR A 81 6.37 -0.75 -1.06
CA TYR A 81 5.16 -1.48 -1.43
C TYR A 81 5.44 -2.98 -1.45
N ASN A 82 4.37 -3.77 -1.28
CA ASN A 82 4.48 -5.22 -1.30
C ASN A 82 4.96 -5.70 -2.68
N LYS A 83 5.81 -6.74 -2.71
CA LYS A 83 6.41 -7.27 -3.94
C LYS A 83 5.38 -7.62 -5.02
N LEU A 84 4.20 -8.12 -4.64
CA LEU A 84 3.11 -8.45 -5.57
C LEU A 84 2.65 -7.25 -6.43
N ILE A 85 2.89 -6.03 -5.94
CA ILE A 85 2.53 -4.77 -6.60
C ILE A 85 3.70 -4.19 -7.42
N GLU A 86 4.94 -4.52 -7.04
CA GLU A 86 6.15 -4.01 -7.70
C GLU A 86 6.70 -4.94 -8.79
N GLU A 87 6.42 -6.25 -8.73
CA GLU A 87 6.66 -7.21 -9.82
C GLU A 87 5.86 -6.87 -11.09
#